data_AF-A0A3D0Q0X2-F1
#
_entry.id   AF-A0A3D0Q0X2-F1
#
_cell.length_a   1.000
_cell.length_b   1.000
_cell.length_c   1.000
_cell.angle_alpha   90.00
_cell.angle_beta   90.00
_cell.angle_gamma   90.00
#
_symmetry.space_group_name_H-M   'P 1'
#
loop_
_entity.id
_entity.type
_entity.pdbx_description
1 polymer ?
#
loop_
_entity_poly.entity_id
_entity_poly.type
_entity_poly.pdbx_seq_one_letter_code
_entity_poly.pdbx_strand_id
1 'polypeptide(L)'
;MIRKFFENVGRYCLFLKQVFRRPEKWRLFWKQFVLESDKLILSSIVIVGVISVFIGGVLVIQTASNLENPFIDKMYVGYMVRESLILEFCSTMVALILAGKMGSNISSELGSMRITEQIDAMDMMGVNSAGFLVLPKLVSATVLSPFLMLMSLGLGLVGGWVVVAATGIISTASYVTGLHYCYNGYYIFYSCFKMAVFCFIISSVAAFNGYYAKGGKTLQVSFTYFGDDATQQALATAYQAMLKKAGVKVKVVNKTESKFSSTVTSGDYQVLPMAWQATAALGFVTSAPQLYTSDGPSNFTYVGSKEVDSLVKKAGALSDYSEQTKATNKAEKAALALYGTIPVSTAPAYTATKKGLANYGPSGFAGSLPQDIGWQK
;
A
#
# COMPACT_ATOMS: atom_id res chain seq x y z
N MET A 1 -10.57 -3.37 -14.32
CA MET A 1 -9.33 -2.56 -14.37
C MET A 1 -9.63 -1.09 -14.73
N ILE A 2 -10.35 -0.85 -15.84
CA ILE A 2 -10.73 0.49 -16.34
C ILE A 2 -11.50 1.33 -15.30
N ARG A 3 -12.52 0.76 -14.63
CA ARG A 3 -13.28 1.49 -13.59
C ARG A 3 -12.41 2.04 -12.45
N LYS A 4 -11.42 1.25 -11.99
CA LYS A 4 -10.49 1.66 -10.92
C LYS A 4 -9.58 2.80 -11.37
N PHE A 5 -9.19 2.81 -12.65
CA PHE A 5 -8.39 3.90 -13.22
C PHE A 5 -9.15 5.22 -13.20
N PHE A 6 -10.38 5.25 -13.74
CA PHE A 6 -11.23 6.44 -13.71
C PHE A 6 -11.56 6.91 -12.29
N GLU A 7 -11.77 5.97 -11.37
CA GLU A 7 -11.99 6.30 -9.95
C GLU A 7 -10.77 6.98 -9.32
N ASN A 8 -9.56 6.49 -9.58
CA ASN A 8 -8.33 7.09 -9.06
C ASN A 8 -8.07 8.47 -9.66
N VAL A 9 -8.29 8.64 -10.97
CA VAL A 9 -8.18 9.95 -11.64
C VAL A 9 -9.20 10.93 -11.06
N GLY A 10 -10.45 10.51 -10.86
CA GLY A 10 -11.49 11.32 -10.24
C GLY A 10 -11.11 11.76 -8.82
N ARG A 11 -10.59 10.84 -8.00
CA ARG A 11 -10.08 11.14 -6.65
C ARG A 11 -8.92 12.14 -6.69
N TYR A 12 -7.99 11.99 -7.62
CA TYR A 12 -6.87 12.92 -7.79
C TYR A 12 -7.34 14.33 -8.16
N CYS A 13 -8.30 14.47 -9.08
CA CYS A 13 -8.87 15.77 -9.45
C CYS A 13 -9.61 16.43 -8.26
N LEU A 14 -10.37 15.65 -7.49
CA LEU A 14 -11.05 16.15 -6.29
C LEU A 14 -10.05 16.56 -5.20
N PHE A 15 -8.98 15.79 -5.02
CA PHE A 15 -7.88 16.12 -4.12
C PHE A 15 -7.21 17.44 -4.50
N LEU A 16 -6.85 17.62 -5.78
CA LEU A 16 -6.27 18.89 -6.25
C LEU A 16 -7.20 20.08 -5.98
N LYS A 17 -8.51 19.93 -6.23
CA LYS A 17 -9.50 20.96 -5.90
C LYS A 17 -9.52 21.30 -4.41
N GLN A 18 -9.33 20.31 -3.54
CA GLN A 18 -9.24 20.50 -2.09
C GLN A 18 -7.94 21.20 -1.67
N VAL A 19 -6.81 20.86 -2.30
CA VAL A 19 -5.50 21.47 -2.05
C VAL A 19 -5.51 22.95 -2.42
N PHE A 20 -6.09 23.32 -3.56
CA PHE A 20 -6.17 24.72 -4.04
C PHE A 20 -7.28 25.56 -3.40
N ARG A 21 -8.01 25.02 -2.42
CA ARG A 21 -9.00 25.81 -1.68
C ARG A 21 -8.29 26.87 -0.84
N ARG A 22 -8.90 28.06 -0.70
CA ARG A 22 -8.27 29.21 -0.04
C ARG A 22 -7.69 28.82 1.34
N PRO A 23 -6.42 29.10 1.61
CA PRO A 23 -5.83 28.83 2.92
C PRO A 23 -6.48 29.71 3.99
N GLU A 24 -6.76 29.14 5.16
CA GLU A 24 -7.45 29.84 6.25
C GLU A 24 -6.62 31.00 6.81
N LYS A 25 -5.28 30.87 6.83
CA LYS A 25 -4.36 31.90 7.34
C LYS A 25 -3.09 32.01 6.48
N TRP A 26 -2.96 33.12 5.76
CA TRP A 26 -1.83 33.38 4.85
C TRP A 26 -0.46 33.39 5.55
N ARG A 27 -0.39 33.89 6.80
CA ARG A 27 0.87 33.89 7.58
C ARG A 27 1.42 32.49 7.83
N LEU A 28 0.53 31.54 8.10
CA LEU A 28 0.92 30.17 8.39
C LEU A 28 1.38 29.45 7.13
N PHE A 29 0.73 29.74 5.99
CA PHE A 29 1.17 29.29 4.68
C PHE A 29 2.61 29.71 4.37
N TRP A 30 2.97 30.98 4.56
CA TRP A 30 4.34 31.45 4.30
C TRP A 30 5.38 30.82 5.21
N LYS A 31 5.06 30.64 6.49
CA LYS A 31 5.95 29.96 7.42
C LYS A 31 6.20 28.51 6.96
N GLN A 32 5.15 27.80 6.56
CA GLN A 32 5.27 26.44 6.06
C GLN A 32 6.04 26.41 4.73
N PHE A 33 5.75 27.33 3.81
CA PHE A 33 6.45 27.43 2.53
C PHE A 33 7.96 27.49 2.71
N VAL A 34 8.48 28.38 3.57
CA VAL A 34 9.92 28.52 3.81
C VAL A 34 10.53 27.23 4.37
N LEU A 35 9.85 26.57 5.32
CA LEU A 35 10.31 25.31 5.90
C LEU A 35 10.36 24.18 4.85
N GLU A 36 9.35 24.09 3.99
CA GLU A 36 9.30 23.09 2.92
C GLU A 36 10.31 23.40 1.81
N SER A 37 10.58 24.67 1.52
CA SER A 37 11.60 25.09 0.56
C SER A 37 13.00 24.63 0.96
N ASP A 38 13.35 24.79 2.23
CA ASP A 38 14.64 24.33 2.75
C ASP A 38 14.78 22.80 2.64
N LYS A 39 13.78 22.08 3.15
CA LYS A 39 13.77 20.61 3.15
C LYS A 39 13.79 20.00 1.74
N LEU A 40 12.97 20.53 0.81
CA LEU A 40 12.77 19.93 -0.51
C LEU A 40 13.82 20.38 -1.52
N ILE A 41 14.16 21.68 -1.55
CA ILE A 41 14.96 22.30 -2.62
C ILE A 41 16.40 22.55 -2.16
N LEU A 42 16.61 23.24 -1.03
CA LEU A 42 17.97 23.60 -0.60
C LEU A 42 18.82 22.37 -0.33
N SER A 43 18.24 21.35 0.29
CA SER A 43 18.91 20.06 0.49
C SER A 43 19.35 19.39 -0.82
N SER A 44 18.72 19.73 -1.95
CA SER A 44 18.94 19.11 -3.28
C SER A 44 19.95 19.87 -4.14
N ILE A 45 20.44 21.03 -3.69
CA ILE A 45 21.40 21.85 -4.44
C ILE A 45 22.70 21.11 -4.73
N VAL A 46 23.27 20.42 -3.75
CA VAL A 46 24.58 19.77 -3.89
C VAL A 46 24.53 18.63 -4.91
N ILE A 47 23.54 17.74 -4.79
CA ILE A 47 23.41 16.60 -5.71
C ILE A 47 23.12 17.05 -7.15
N VAL A 48 22.29 18.08 -7.32
CA VAL A 48 22.03 18.66 -8.64
C VAL A 48 23.29 19.29 -9.19
N GLY A 49 24.00 20.11 -8.40
CA GLY A 49 25.20 20.80 -8.85
C GLY A 49 26.30 19.85 -9.33
N VAL A 50 26.57 18.77 -8.58
CA VAL A 50 27.56 17.77 -8.99
C VAL A 50 27.17 17.11 -10.31
N ILE A 51 25.92 16.67 -10.44
CA ILE A 51 25.44 15.97 -11.64
C ILE A 51 25.43 16.91 -12.86
N SER A 52 25.04 18.18 -12.68
CA SER A 52 25.01 19.17 -13.75
C SER A 52 26.38 19.38 -14.40
N VAL A 53 27.44 19.47 -13.60
CA VAL A 53 28.82 19.61 -14.10
C VAL A 53 29.20 18.42 -14.98
N PHE A 54 28.91 17.18 -14.54
CA PHE A 54 29.20 15.98 -15.32
C PHE A 54 28.37 15.90 -16.60
N ILE A 55 27.08 16.24 -16.57
CA ILE A 55 26.23 16.26 -17.77
C ILE A 55 26.80 17.21 -18.82
N GLY A 56 27.20 18.42 -18.41
CA GLY A 56 27.82 19.38 -19.32
C GLY A 56 29.10 18.87 -19.96
N GLY A 57 29.98 18.24 -19.17
CA GLY A 57 31.21 17.64 -19.67
C GLY A 57 30.98 16.49 -20.65
N VAL A 58 30.06 15.58 -20.33
CA VAL A 58 29.70 14.45 -21.18
C VAL A 58 29.11 14.93 -22.51
N LEU A 59 28.24 15.95 -22.49
CA LEU A 59 27.66 16.51 -23.71
C LEU A 59 28.72 17.13 -24.63
N VAL A 60 29.73 17.81 -24.07
CA VAL A 60 30.84 18.35 -24.86
C VAL A 60 31.60 17.24 -25.57
N ILE A 61 32.00 16.20 -24.84
CA ILE A 61 32.77 15.08 -25.42
C ILE A 61 31.94 14.39 -26.50
N GLN A 62 30.68 14.06 -26.19
CA GLN A 62 29.80 13.37 -27.12
C GLN A 62 29.56 14.22 -28.37
N THR A 63 29.28 15.50 -28.23
CA THR A 63 29.03 16.39 -29.37
C THR A 63 30.29 16.56 -30.21
N ALA A 64 31.44 16.74 -29.58
CA ALA A 64 32.72 16.89 -30.29
C ALA A 64 33.10 15.63 -31.08
N SER A 65 32.91 14.43 -30.51
CA SER A 65 33.15 13.17 -31.21
C SER A 65 32.17 12.90 -32.35
N ASN A 66 30.98 13.51 -32.35
CA ASN A 66 30.06 13.40 -33.48
C ASN A 66 30.33 14.43 -34.59
N LEU A 67 31.13 15.47 -34.30
CA LEU A 67 31.49 16.54 -35.24
C LEU A 67 32.91 16.34 -35.80
N GLU A 68 33.19 15.17 -36.38
CA GLU A 68 34.50 14.84 -36.95
C GLU A 68 34.72 15.40 -38.37
N ASN A 69 33.69 15.95 -39.01
CA ASN A 69 33.79 16.47 -40.37
C ASN A 69 34.64 17.75 -40.42
N PRO A 70 35.77 17.78 -41.16
CA PRO A 70 36.64 18.95 -41.27
C PRO A 70 35.98 20.21 -41.87
N PHE A 71 34.87 20.06 -42.59
CA PHE A 71 34.15 21.18 -43.19
C PHE A 71 33.24 21.94 -42.22
N ILE A 72 33.05 21.42 -40.99
CA ILE A 72 32.18 22.02 -39.97
C ILE A 72 33.04 22.73 -38.91
N ASP A 73 32.73 24.00 -38.64
CA ASP A 73 33.43 24.76 -37.60
C ASP A 73 33.19 24.13 -36.22
N LYS A 74 34.25 23.92 -35.44
CA LYS A 74 34.18 23.40 -34.07
C LYS A 74 33.39 24.30 -33.11
N MET A 75 33.12 25.54 -33.49
CA MET A 75 32.20 26.45 -32.79
C MET A 75 30.80 25.86 -32.60
N TYR A 76 30.31 25.04 -33.53
CA TYR A 76 28.98 24.43 -33.44
C TYR A 76 28.83 23.48 -32.24
N VAL A 77 29.93 22.97 -31.67
CA VAL A 77 29.89 22.15 -30.46
C VAL A 77 29.39 22.97 -29.26
N GLY A 78 29.88 24.20 -29.09
CA GLY A 78 29.41 25.09 -28.02
C GLY A 78 27.93 25.43 -28.16
N TYR A 79 27.49 25.72 -29.40
CA TYR A 79 26.10 25.97 -29.72
C TYR A 79 25.19 24.76 -29.39
N MET A 80 25.55 23.57 -29.87
CA MET A 80 24.76 22.35 -29.65
C MET A 80 24.69 21.96 -28.18
N VAL A 81 25.78 22.12 -27.43
CA VAL A 81 25.80 21.85 -25.98
C VAL A 81 24.87 22.81 -25.24
N ARG A 82 24.90 24.11 -25.55
CA ARG A 82 23.98 25.09 -24.97
C ARG A 82 22.53 24.75 -25.26
N GLU A 83 22.18 24.53 -26.53
CA GLU A 83 20.81 24.21 -26.94
C GLU A 83 20.30 22.92 -26.28
N SER A 84 21.12 21.87 -26.25
CA SER A 84 20.77 20.59 -25.64
C SER A 84 20.58 20.71 -24.12
N LEU A 85 21.44 21.47 -23.44
CA LEU A 85 21.32 21.73 -22.00
C LEU A 85 20.04 22.51 -21.68
N ILE A 86 19.80 23.63 -22.39
CA ILE A 86 18.64 24.49 -22.12
C ILE A 86 17.35 23.73 -22.42
N LEU A 87 17.18 23.17 -23.63
CA LEU A 87 15.90 22.65 -24.08
C LEU A 87 15.51 21.31 -23.42
N GLU A 88 16.49 20.43 -23.19
CA GLU A 88 16.20 19.04 -22.81
C GLU A 88 16.88 18.63 -21.51
N PHE A 89 18.21 18.66 -21.43
CA PHE A 89 18.94 17.94 -20.38
C PHE A 89 18.78 18.55 -18.99
N CYS A 90 18.85 19.88 -18.83
CA CYS A 90 18.77 20.49 -17.49
C CYS A 90 17.39 20.30 -16.85
N SER A 91 16.30 20.48 -17.61
CA SER A 91 14.95 20.33 -17.05
C SER A 91 14.60 18.87 -16.77
N THR A 92 14.96 17.93 -17.65
CA THR A 92 14.62 16.51 -17.50
C THR A 92 15.44 15.81 -16.42
N MET A 93 16.76 16.01 -16.40
CA MET A 93 17.64 15.33 -15.44
C MET A 93 17.39 15.82 -14.01
N VAL A 94 17.24 17.14 -13.83
CA VAL A 94 16.93 17.70 -12.51
C VAL A 94 15.54 17.25 -12.05
N ALA A 95 14.54 17.22 -12.93
CA ALA A 95 13.22 16.70 -12.59
C ALA A 95 13.24 15.22 -12.18
N LEU A 96 14.03 14.37 -12.86
CA LEU A 96 14.15 12.95 -12.52
C LEU A 96 14.78 12.75 -11.14
N ILE A 97 15.83 13.52 -10.83
CA ILE A 97 16.48 13.50 -9.51
C ILE A 97 15.50 13.98 -8.42
N LEU A 98 14.77 15.07 -8.69
CA LEU A 98 13.77 15.60 -7.77
C LEU A 98 12.60 14.60 -7.58
N ALA A 99 12.19 13.87 -8.62
CA ALA A 99 11.18 12.81 -8.48
C ALA A 99 11.59 11.74 -7.46
N GLY A 100 12.85 11.31 -7.49
CA GLY A 100 13.38 10.37 -6.51
C GLY A 100 13.43 10.95 -5.11
N LYS A 101 14.07 12.10 -4.94
CA LYS A 101 14.36 12.66 -3.61
C LYS A 101 13.19 13.44 -3.01
N MET A 102 12.71 14.45 -3.71
CA MET A 102 11.60 15.30 -3.26
C MET A 102 10.29 14.51 -3.25
N GLY A 103 10.02 13.72 -4.29
CA GLY A 103 8.80 12.91 -4.37
C GLY A 103 8.70 11.88 -3.24
N SER A 104 9.79 11.15 -2.94
CA SER A 104 9.80 10.19 -1.83
C SER A 104 9.63 10.86 -0.48
N ASN A 105 10.26 12.02 -0.25
CA ASN A 105 10.11 12.78 0.99
C ASN A 105 8.66 13.26 1.22
N ILE A 106 8.03 13.83 0.18
CA ILE A 106 6.63 14.29 0.28
C ILE A 106 5.69 13.12 0.59
N SER A 107 5.85 12.00 -0.13
CA SER A 107 5.00 10.82 0.03
C SER A 107 5.17 10.16 1.40
N SER A 108 6.43 10.02 1.87
CA SER A 108 6.73 9.37 3.15
C SER A 108 6.27 10.21 4.34
N GLU A 109 6.43 11.53 4.29
CA GLU A 109 6.02 12.43 5.35
C GLU A 109 4.49 12.48 5.49
N LEU A 110 3.76 12.66 4.37
CA LEU A 110 2.30 12.62 4.37
C LEU A 110 1.78 11.23 4.74
N GLY A 111 2.42 10.17 4.25
CA GLY A 111 2.06 8.80 4.60
C GLY A 111 2.24 8.52 6.09
N SER A 112 3.34 8.99 6.69
CA SER A 112 3.57 8.88 8.13
C SER A 112 2.50 9.64 8.92
N MET A 113 2.20 10.88 8.57
CA MET A 113 1.14 11.68 9.19
C MET A 113 -0.24 11.04 9.06
N ARG A 114 -0.50 10.32 7.96
CA ARG A 114 -1.74 9.57 7.76
C ARG A 114 -1.81 8.34 8.67
N ILE A 115 -0.71 7.61 8.81
CA ILE A 115 -0.62 6.40 9.66
C ILE A 115 -0.72 6.75 11.15
N THR A 116 -0.19 7.91 11.56
CA THR A 116 -0.27 8.41 12.94
C THR A 116 -1.57 9.17 13.25
N GLU A 117 -2.56 9.12 12.35
CA GLU A 117 -3.87 9.78 12.48
C GLU A 117 -3.82 11.31 12.61
N GLN A 118 -2.67 11.94 12.34
CA GLN A 118 -2.51 13.40 12.44
C GLN A 118 -3.37 14.13 11.40
N ILE A 119 -3.47 13.57 10.19
CA ILE A 119 -4.32 14.12 9.12
C ILE A 119 -5.81 14.04 9.52
N ASP A 120 -6.23 12.92 10.10
CA ASP A 120 -7.62 12.74 10.54
C ASP A 120 -7.94 13.65 11.73
N ALA A 121 -7.00 13.84 12.67
CA ALA A 121 -7.14 14.81 13.75
C ALA A 121 -7.32 16.25 13.23
N MET A 122 -6.56 16.65 12.20
CA MET A 122 -6.72 17.96 11.55
C MET A 122 -8.09 18.13 10.90
N ASP A 123 -8.56 17.12 10.17
CA ASP A 123 -9.88 17.14 9.53
C ASP A 123 -11.00 17.24 10.58
N MET A 124 -10.87 16.56 11.73
CA MET A 124 -11.81 16.65 12.86
C MET A 124 -11.81 18.03 13.54
N MET A 125 -10.68 18.73 13.55
CA MET A 125 -10.59 20.12 14.04
C MET A 125 -11.17 21.15 13.04
N GLY A 126 -11.70 20.70 11.90
CA GLY A 126 -12.28 21.56 10.86
C GLY A 126 -11.25 22.28 9.99
N VAL A 127 -9.96 21.91 10.10
CA VAL A 127 -8.89 22.48 9.28
C VAL A 127 -8.79 21.70 7.98
N ASN A 128 -8.72 22.39 6.83
CA ASN A 128 -8.47 21.72 5.55
C ASN A 128 -7.04 21.14 5.50
N SER A 129 -6.87 19.88 5.90
CA SER A 129 -5.56 19.22 5.99
C SER A 129 -4.82 19.17 4.66
N ALA A 130 -5.52 18.90 3.55
CA ALA A 130 -4.93 18.91 2.20
C ALA A 130 -4.38 20.29 1.83
N GLY A 131 -5.15 21.35 2.04
CA GLY A 131 -4.68 22.72 1.78
C GLY A 131 -3.56 23.17 2.72
N PHE A 132 -3.54 22.67 3.96
CA PHE A 132 -2.54 23.05 4.95
C PHE A 132 -1.19 22.36 4.73
N LEU A 133 -1.20 21.05 4.46
CA LEU A 133 0.00 20.23 4.38
C LEU A 133 0.58 20.17 2.96
N VAL A 134 -0.29 20.07 1.94
CA VAL A 134 0.14 19.77 0.56
C VAL A 134 0.44 21.04 -0.22
N LEU A 135 -0.41 22.08 -0.07
CA LEU A 135 -0.28 23.31 -0.86
C LEU A 135 1.11 23.98 -0.70
N PRO A 136 1.67 24.17 0.51
CA PRO A 136 2.99 24.80 0.65
C PRO A 136 4.11 24.00 -0.02
N LYS A 137 4.06 22.66 0.07
CA LYS A 137 5.02 21.76 -0.59
C LYS A 137 4.95 21.88 -2.12
N LEU A 138 3.73 21.94 -2.65
CA LEU A 138 3.47 21.99 -4.09
C LEU A 138 3.88 23.34 -4.69
N VAL A 139 3.58 24.45 -4.00
CA VAL A 139 4.00 25.80 -4.40
C VAL A 139 5.52 25.96 -4.28
N SER A 140 6.12 25.47 -3.19
CA SER A 140 7.58 25.44 -3.01
C SER A 140 8.28 24.69 -4.14
N ALA A 141 7.84 23.47 -4.44
CA ALA A 141 8.37 22.67 -5.53
C ALA A 141 8.21 23.35 -6.89
N THR A 142 7.06 23.95 -7.18
CA THR A 142 6.78 24.52 -8.51
C THR A 142 7.54 25.83 -8.74
N VAL A 143 7.62 26.70 -7.73
CA VAL A 143 8.19 28.05 -7.86
C VAL A 143 9.71 28.06 -7.74
N LEU A 144 10.29 27.21 -6.90
CA LEU A 144 11.74 27.21 -6.65
C LEU A 144 12.53 26.30 -7.59
N SER A 145 11.92 25.25 -8.14
CA SER A 145 12.63 24.33 -9.06
C SER A 145 13.14 24.97 -10.35
N PRO A 146 12.50 25.99 -10.95
CA PRO A 146 13.08 26.75 -12.05
C PRO A 146 14.41 27.41 -11.69
N PHE A 147 14.58 27.94 -10.48
CA PHE A 147 15.85 28.51 -10.03
C PHE A 147 16.94 27.44 -9.89
N LEU A 148 16.56 26.25 -9.41
CA LEU A 148 17.47 25.09 -9.34
C LEU A 148 17.92 24.64 -10.74
N MET A 149 17.03 24.71 -11.73
CA MET A 149 17.35 24.44 -13.14
C MET A 149 18.29 25.49 -13.73
N LEU A 150 18.09 26.77 -13.45
CA LEU A 150 19.00 27.84 -13.90
C LEU A 150 20.41 27.66 -13.32
N MET A 151 20.51 27.28 -12.05
CA MET A 151 21.79 26.93 -11.42
C MET A 151 22.43 25.71 -12.12
N SER A 152 21.63 24.68 -12.39
CA SER A 152 22.08 23.49 -13.14
C SER A 152 22.61 23.85 -14.53
N LEU A 153 21.94 24.76 -15.24
CA LEU A 153 22.38 25.24 -16.55
C LEU A 153 23.75 25.95 -16.44
N GLY A 154 23.90 26.86 -15.49
CA GLY A 154 25.18 27.56 -15.28
C GLY A 154 26.32 26.59 -14.97
N LEU A 155 26.10 25.65 -14.05
CA LEU A 155 27.09 24.64 -13.68
C LEU A 155 27.38 23.65 -14.82
N GLY A 156 26.38 23.31 -15.64
CA GLY A 156 26.57 22.47 -16.82
C GLY A 156 27.44 23.14 -17.88
N LEU A 157 27.23 24.42 -18.15
CA LEU A 157 28.08 25.18 -19.08
C LEU A 157 29.53 25.29 -18.57
N VAL A 158 29.70 25.56 -17.27
CA VAL A 158 31.03 25.58 -16.63
C VAL A 158 31.69 24.20 -16.69
N GLY A 159 30.96 23.13 -16.40
CA GLY A 159 31.47 21.75 -16.50
C GLY A 159 31.91 21.38 -17.92
N GLY A 160 31.14 21.79 -18.92
CA GLY A 160 31.53 21.67 -20.32
C GLY A 160 32.83 22.42 -20.64
N TRP A 161 32.93 23.68 -20.21
CA TRP A 161 34.14 24.49 -20.41
C TRP A 161 35.39 23.89 -19.76
N VAL A 162 35.28 23.35 -18.54
CA VAL A 162 36.39 22.67 -17.84
C VAL A 162 36.89 21.47 -18.65
N VAL A 163 35.98 20.68 -19.23
CA VAL A 163 36.35 19.54 -20.06
C VAL A 163 37.04 19.98 -21.36
N VAL A 164 36.56 21.04 -22.02
CA VAL A 164 37.23 21.62 -23.20
C VAL A 164 38.66 22.04 -22.84
N ALA A 165 38.83 22.76 -21.73
CA ALA A 165 40.14 23.23 -21.27
C ALA A 165 41.10 22.09 -20.90
N ALA A 166 40.59 21.01 -20.31
CA ALA A 166 41.40 19.86 -19.90
C ALA A 166 41.79 18.93 -21.05
N THR A 167 40.88 18.71 -22.01
CA THR A 167 41.08 17.72 -23.09
C THR A 167 41.67 18.31 -24.36
N GLY A 168 41.52 19.62 -24.59
CA GLY A 168 42.03 20.28 -25.79
C GLY A 168 41.35 19.87 -27.10
N ILE A 169 40.20 19.18 -27.06
CA ILE A 169 39.48 18.70 -28.25
C ILE A 169 39.09 19.88 -29.17
N ILE A 170 38.78 21.03 -28.55
CA ILE A 170 38.38 22.28 -29.19
C ILE A 170 39.08 23.45 -28.48
N SER A 171 39.31 24.55 -29.20
CA SER A 171 39.76 25.81 -28.58
C SER A 171 38.70 26.37 -27.64
N THR A 172 39.12 26.86 -26.47
CA THR A 172 38.23 27.53 -25.51
C THR A 172 37.53 28.74 -26.13
N ALA A 173 38.21 29.45 -27.04
CA ALA A 173 37.62 30.56 -27.78
C ALA A 173 36.44 30.10 -28.65
N SER A 174 36.60 29.02 -29.43
CA SER A 174 35.54 28.47 -30.28
C SER A 174 34.33 28.01 -29.46
N TYR A 175 34.56 27.42 -28.28
CA TYR A 175 33.47 27.04 -27.37
C TYR A 175 32.65 28.28 -26.91
N VAL A 176 33.33 29.33 -26.45
CA VAL A 176 32.68 30.56 -25.97
C VAL A 176 31.98 31.31 -27.11
N THR A 177 32.55 31.34 -28.32
CA THR A 177 31.88 31.91 -29.49
C THR A 177 30.61 31.11 -29.82
N GLY A 178 30.67 29.77 -29.75
CA GLY A 178 29.53 28.88 -29.94
C GLY A 178 28.41 29.11 -28.92
N LEU A 179 28.76 29.39 -27.66
CA LEU A 179 27.79 29.72 -26.61
C LEU A 179 27.03 31.02 -26.87
N HIS A 180 27.58 31.98 -27.61
CA HIS A 180 26.91 33.23 -27.96
C HIS A 180 26.17 33.17 -29.30
N TYR A 181 26.50 32.20 -30.15
CA TYR A 181 25.94 32.07 -31.48
C TYR A 181 24.42 31.89 -31.47
N CYS A 182 23.70 32.72 -32.24
CA CYS A 182 22.24 32.63 -32.40
C CYS A 182 21.48 32.44 -31.07
N TYR A 183 21.90 33.11 -30.00
CA TYR A 183 21.28 32.96 -28.69
C TYR A 183 19.85 33.54 -28.69
N ASN A 184 18.89 32.72 -28.29
CA ASN A 184 17.51 33.12 -28.08
C ASN A 184 17.12 32.98 -26.60
N GLY A 185 16.89 34.11 -25.92
CA GLY A 185 16.49 34.14 -24.52
C GLY A 185 15.14 33.45 -24.23
N TYR A 186 14.29 33.29 -25.24
CA TYR A 186 13.01 32.58 -25.09
C TYR A 186 13.18 31.13 -24.62
N TYR A 187 14.27 30.45 -25.00
CA TYR A 187 14.50 29.06 -24.61
C TYR A 187 14.68 28.89 -23.11
N ILE A 188 15.23 29.89 -22.41
CA ILE A 188 15.34 29.86 -20.94
C ILE A 188 13.95 29.92 -20.31
N PHE A 189 13.09 30.84 -20.76
CA PHE A 189 11.72 30.95 -20.26
C PHE A 189 10.91 29.67 -20.52
N TYR A 190 11.03 29.12 -21.73
CA TYR A 190 10.42 27.84 -22.11
C TYR A 190 10.84 26.71 -21.16
N SER A 191 12.14 26.57 -20.89
CA SER A 191 12.65 25.53 -20.00
C SER A 191 12.30 25.75 -18.54
N CYS A 192 12.23 27.00 -18.07
CA CYS A 192 11.73 27.33 -16.74
C CYS A 192 10.25 26.90 -16.58
N PHE A 193 9.43 27.18 -17.59
CA PHE A 193 8.03 26.75 -17.59
C PHE A 193 7.89 25.22 -17.61
N LYS A 194 8.64 24.54 -18.50
CA LYS A 194 8.71 23.07 -18.57
C LYS A 194 9.11 22.46 -17.22
N MET A 195 10.10 23.05 -16.54
CA MET A 195 10.56 22.62 -15.22
C MET A 195 9.48 22.79 -14.14
N ALA A 196 8.78 23.93 -14.13
CA ALA A 196 7.69 24.17 -13.20
C ALA A 196 6.57 23.13 -13.37
N VAL A 197 6.19 22.81 -14.60
CA VAL A 197 5.19 21.78 -14.90
C VAL A 197 5.63 20.39 -14.43
N PHE A 198 6.89 19.99 -14.66
CA PHE A 198 7.39 18.71 -14.17
C PHE A 198 7.35 18.62 -12.64
N CYS A 199 7.82 19.65 -11.95
CA CYS A 199 7.86 19.65 -10.48
C CYS A 199 6.46 19.74 -9.87
N PHE A 200 5.52 20.42 -10.53
CA PHE A 200 4.10 20.39 -10.16
C PHE A 200 3.55 18.96 -10.22
N ILE A 201 3.76 18.24 -11.33
CA ILE A 201 3.26 16.86 -11.50
C ILE A 201 3.91 15.92 -10.50
N ILE A 202 5.23 16.03 -10.30
CA ILE A 202 5.97 15.18 -9.36
C ILE A 202 5.44 15.38 -7.93
N SER A 203 5.35 16.64 -7.48
CA SER A 203 4.93 16.95 -6.12
C SER A 203 3.45 16.63 -5.88
N SER A 204 2.57 16.86 -6.87
CA SER A 204 1.14 16.57 -6.76
C SER A 204 0.86 15.07 -6.68
N VAL A 205 1.52 14.26 -7.52
CA VAL A 205 1.35 12.81 -7.54
C VAL A 205 1.96 12.17 -6.28
N ALA A 206 3.14 12.63 -5.85
CA ALA A 206 3.74 12.19 -4.59
C ALA A 206 2.83 12.52 -3.40
N ALA A 207 2.27 13.74 -3.36
CA ALA A 207 1.36 14.14 -2.31
C ALA A 207 0.05 13.36 -2.31
N PHE A 208 -0.52 13.07 -3.48
CA PHE A 208 -1.72 12.25 -3.59
C PHE A 208 -1.50 10.84 -3.02
N ASN A 209 -0.39 10.18 -3.42
CA ASN A 209 -0.09 8.84 -2.93
C ASN A 209 0.22 8.81 -1.42
N GLY A 210 0.90 9.82 -0.89
CA GLY A 210 1.15 9.96 0.54
C GLY A 210 -0.11 10.27 1.35
N TYR A 211 -0.93 11.22 0.89
CA TYR A 211 -2.15 11.66 1.57
C TYR A 211 -3.20 10.54 1.66
N TYR A 212 -3.36 9.76 0.58
CA TYR A 212 -4.27 8.60 0.56
C TYR A 212 -3.57 7.28 0.93
N ALA A 213 -2.41 7.33 1.58
CA ALA A 213 -1.71 6.15 2.06
C ALA A 213 -2.64 5.39 3.04
N LYS A 214 -3.10 4.21 2.63
CA LYS A 214 -3.94 3.36 3.48
C LYS A 214 -3.06 2.61 4.48
N GLY A 215 -2.75 3.30 5.58
CA GLY A 215 -2.43 2.69 6.86
C GLY A 215 -1.06 2.03 7.03
N GLY A 216 -0.20 1.92 6.00
CA GLY A 216 1.20 1.44 6.11
C GLY A 216 1.42 0.03 6.66
N LYS A 217 0.42 -0.55 7.31
CA LYS A 217 0.33 -1.94 7.76
C LYS A 217 -0.49 -2.65 6.71
N THR A 218 0.16 -3.48 5.91
CA THR A 218 -0.56 -4.55 5.22
C THR A 218 -1.34 -5.28 6.32
N LEU A 219 -2.67 -5.29 6.27
CA LEU A 219 -3.48 -6.05 7.21
C LEU A 219 -2.91 -7.46 7.22
N GLN A 220 -2.27 -7.83 8.34
CA GLN A 220 -1.64 -9.12 8.50
C GLN A 220 -2.49 -9.93 9.45
N VAL A 221 -3.09 -11.00 8.93
CA VAL A 221 -3.90 -11.94 9.71
C VAL A 221 -3.11 -13.21 9.94
N SER A 222 -3.03 -13.71 11.18
CA SER A 222 -2.46 -15.01 11.49
C SER A 222 -3.51 -16.11 11.27
N PHE A 223 -3.16 -17.08 10.43
CA PHE A 223 -3.90 -18.32 10.27
C PHE A 223 -3.17 -19.39 11.07
N THR A 224 -3.72 -19.77 12.21
CA THR A 224 -3.12 -20.78 13.10
C THR A 224 -3.75 -22.13 12.82
N TYR A 225 -2.94 -23.17 12.61
CA TYR A 225 -3.41 -24.56 12.58
C TYR A 225 -2.48 -25.44 13.42
N PHE A 226 -2.93 -26.67 13.70
CA PHE A 226 -2.21 -27.60 14.56
C PHE A 226 -1.85 -28.88 13.84
N GLY A 227 -0.65 -29.40 14.11
CA GLY A 227 -0.18 -30.69 13.62
C GLY A 227 0.31 -30.67 12.16
N ASP A 228 0.49 -31.87 11.61
CA ASP A 228 1.10 -32.11 10.28
C ASP A 228 0.10 -32.67 9.26
N ASP A 229 -1.21 -32.51 9.51
CA ASP A 229 -2.26 -32.91 8.58
C ASP A 229 -2.16 -32.10 7.27
N ALA A 230 -1.93 -32.81 6.16
CA ALA A 230 -1.85 -32.24 4.82
C ALA A 230 -3.10 -31.42 4.45
N THR A 231 -4.27 -31.78 4.99
CA THR A 231 -5.54 -31.08 4.76
C THR A 231 -5.52 -29.68 5.36
N GLN A 232 -5.04 -29.55 6.60
CA GLN A 232 -4.92 -28.26 7.29
C GLN A 232 -3.91 -27.34 6.62
N GLN A 233 -2.78 -27.91 6.17
CA GLN A 233 -1.77 -27.16 5.44
C GLN A 233 -2.28 -26.66 4.08
N ALA A 234 -3.01 -27.51 3.35
CA ALA A 234 -3.63 -27.12 2.08
C ALA A 234 -4.66 -26.01 2.27
N LEU A 235 -5.49 -26.09 3.31
CA LEU A 235 -6.49 -25.08 3.62
C LEU A 235 -5.85 -23.74 4.03
N ALA A 236 -4.81 -23.76 4.85
CA ALA A 236 -4.04 -22.57 5.21
C ALA A 236 -3.42 -21.88 3.97
N THR A 237 -2.88 -22.69 3.05
CA THR A 237 -2.29 -22.19 1.79
C THR A 237 -3.35 -21.59 0.87
N ALA A 238 -4.51 -22.26 0.73
CA ALA A 238 -5.64 -21.75 -0.04
C ALA A 238 -6.17 -20.43 0.53
N TYR A 239 -6.33 -20.35 1.86
CA TYR A 239 -6.75 -19.14 2.55
C TYR A 239 -5.78 -17.98 2.33
N GLN A 240 -4.47 -18.24 2.45
CA GLN A 240 -3.43 -17.26 2.15
C GLN A 240 -3.51 -16.77 0.70
N ALA A 241 -3.70 -17.66 -0.27
CA ALA A 241 -3.81 -17.30 -1.69
C ALA A 241 -5.06 -16.45 -1.99
N MET A 242 -6.21 -16.78 -1.39
CA MET A 242 -7.45 -16.01 -1.55
C MET A 242 -7.33 -14.62 -0.94
N LEU A 243 -6.82 -14.51 0.30
CA LEU A 243 -6.65 -13.22 0.97
C LEU A 243 -5.57 -12.35 0.33
N LYS A 244 -4.53 -12.94 -0.25
CA LYS A 244 -3.53 -12.20 -1.03
C LYS A 244 -4.17 -11.46 -2.22
N LYS A 245 -5.16 -12.06 -2.89
CA LYS A 245 -5.93 -11.39 -3.97
C LYS A 245 -6.75 -10.21 -3.46
N ALA A 246 -7.19 -10.25 -2.20
CA ALA A 246 -7.88 -9.15 -1.53
C ALA A 246 -6.93 -8.08 -0.94
N GLY A 247 -5.61 -8.26 -1.07
CA GLY A 247 -4.61 -7.32 -0.54
C GLY A 247 -4.29 -7.52 0.95
N VAL A 248 -4.70 -8.65 1.54
CA VAL A 248 -4.46 -9.00 2.95
C VAL A 248 -3.28 -9.98 3.02
N LYS A 249 -2.31 -9.71 3.89
CA LYS A 249 -1.17 -10.62 4.14
C LYS A 249 -1.59 -11.66 5.18
N VAL A 250 -1.33 -12.93 4.91
CA VAL A 250 -1.63 -14.00 5.88
C VAL A 250 -0.34 -14.61 6.39
N LYS A 251 -0.15 -14.62 7.70
CA LYS A 251 0.93 -15.38 8.37
C LYS A 251 0.38 -16.74 8.75
N VAL A 252 0.83 -17.78 8.06
CA VAL A 252 0.47 -19.15 8.41
C VAL A 252 1.35 -19.58 9.59
N VAL A 253 0.73 -20.05 10.68
CA VAL A 253 1.39 -20.46 11.93
C VAL A 253 1.01 -21.90 12.23
N ASN A 254 1.97 -22.81 12.14
CA ASN A 254 1.80 -24.19 12.61
C ASN A 254 2.20 -24.26 14.09
N LYS A 255 1.33 -24.80 14.94
CA LYS A 255 1.61 -25.09 16.35
C LYS A 255 1.48 -26.60 16.59
N THR A 256 2.28 -27.14 17.51
CA THR A 256 2.12 -28.54 17.96
C THR A 256 0.77 -28.73 18.66
N GLU A 257 0.16 -29.91 18.50
CA GLU A 257 -1.14 -30.25 19.10
C GLU A 257 -1.17 -30.07 20.63
N SER A 258 -0.05 -30.31 21.32
CA SER A 258 0.08 -30.08 22.76
C SER A 258 -0.19 -28.63 23.20
N LYS A 259 -0.08 -27.66 22.28
CA LYS A 259 -0.36 -26.23 22.53
C LYS A 259 -1.79 -25.82 22.17
N PHE A 260 -2.66 -26.76 21.81
CA PHE A 260 -4.04 -26.46 21.42
C PHE A 260 -4.80 -25.73 22.53
N SER A 261 -4.91 -26.35 23.71
CA SER A 261 -5.68 -25.81 24.85
C SER A 261 -5.18 -24.45 25.29
N SER A 262 -3.86 -24.27 25.40
CA SER A 262 -3.27 -22.99 25.79
C SER A 262 -3.47 -21.90 24.73
N THR A 263 -3.41 -22.22 23.44
CA THR A 263 -3.62 -21.25 22.35
C THR A 263 -5.06 -20.79 22.26
N VAL A 264 -6.01 -21.72 22.37
CA VAL A 264 -7.44 -21.41 22.27
C VAL A 264 -7.90 -20.58 23.47
N THR A 265 -7.49 -20.96 24.68
CA THR A 265 -7.88 -20.27 25.92
C THR A 265 -7.21 -18.90 26.05
N SER A 266 -5.97 -18.73 25.57
CA SER A 266 -5.28 -17.44 25.58
C SER A 266 -5.75 -16.46 24.49
N GLY A 267 -6.48 -16.95 23.48
CA GLY A 267 -6.83 -16.12 22.32
C GLY A 267 -5.64 -15.78 21.41
N ASP A 268 -4.53 -16.54 21.48
CA ASP A 268 -3.34 -16.32 20.66
C ASP A 268 -3.50 -16.86 19.22
N TYR A 269 -4.53 -16.36 18.55
CA TYR A 269 -4.88 -16.63 17.15
C TYR A 269 -5.81 -15.53 16.61
N GLN A 270 -5.80 -15.32 15.30
CA GLN A 270 -6.74 -14.41 14.63
C GLN A 270 -7.71 -15.17 13.74
N VAL A 271 -7.24 -16.23 13.07
CA VAL A 271 -8.07 -17.20 12.36
C VAL A 271 -7.64 -18.59 12.80
N LEU A 272 -8.62 -19.39 13.21
CA LEU A 272 -8.43 -20.76 13.64
C LEU A 272 -9.49 -21.65 12.95
N PRO A 273 -9.11 -22.59 12.08
CA PRO A 273 -10.03 -23.58 11.58
C PRO A 273 -10.40 -24.53 12.73
N MET A 274 -11.69 -24.68 12.98
CA MET A 274 -12.22 -25.63 13.94
C MET A 274 -13.28 -26.50 13.26
N ALA A 275 -13.31 -27.76 13.65
CA ALA A 275 -14.37 -28.68 13.28
C ALA A 275 -15.21 -28.99 14.52
N TRP A 276 -16.52 -29.00 14.36
CA TRP A 276 -17.45 -29.47 15.38
C TRP A 276 -18.14 -30.72 14.87
N GLN A 277 -18.21 -31.76 15.69
CA GLN A 277 -18.91 -33.00 15.37
C GLN A 277 -19.98 -33.25 16.44
N ALA A 278 -21.20 -33.51 16.01
CA ALA A 278 -22.30 -33.93 16.86
C ALA A 278 -22.64 -35.40 16.56
N THR A 279 -22.87 -36.20 17.60
CA THR A 279 -23.17 -37.64 17.49
C THR A 279 -24.62 -37.93 17.11
N ALA A 280 -25.52 -36.95 17.24
CA ALA A 280 -26.94 -37.06 16.90
C ALA A 280 -27.31 -36.15 15.72
N ALA A 281 -28.28 -36.57 14.88
CA ALA A 281 -28.75 -35.81 13.71
C ALA A 281 -29.25 -34.39 14.04
N LEU A 282 -29.72 -34.16 15.28
CA LEU A 282 -30.15 -32.85 15.78
C LEU A 282 -29.24 -32.32 16.90
N GLY A 283 -28.04 -32.89 17.08
CA GLY A 283 -27.10 -32.47 18.13
C GLY A 283 -26.55 -31.05 17.95
N PHE A 284 -26.81 -30.42 16.79
CA PHE A 284 -26.59 -28.99 16.61
C PHE A 284 -27.48 -28.14 17.53
N VAL A 285 -28.72 -28.56 17.77
CA VAL A 285 -29.67 -27.87 18.64
C VAL A 285 -29.18 -27.83 20.09
N THR A 286 -28.55 -28.92 20.54
CA THR A 286 -27.95 -29.00 21.89
C THR A 286 -26.58 -28.33 21.97
N SER A 287 -25.87 -28.19 20.84
CA SER A 287 -24.54 -27.53 20.79
C SER A 287 -24.62 -26.01 20.63
N ALA A 288 -25.74 -25.48 20.12
CA ALA A 288 -25.91 -24.05 19.85
C ALA A 288 -25.69 -23.15 21.10
N PRO A 289 -26.15 -23.50 22.32
CA PRO A 289 -25.81 -22.77 23.53
C PRO A 289 -24.30 -22.69 23.77
N GLN A 290 -23.58 -23.77 23.56
CA GLN A 290 -22.14 -23.82 23.82
C GLN A 290 -21.31 -23.02 22.81
N LEU A 291 -21.79 -22.88 21.57
CA LEU A 291 -21.06 -22.27 20.46
C LEU A 291 -21.39 -20.78 20.26
N TYR A 292 -22.65 -20.37 20.44
CA TYR A 292 -23.12 -19.05 20.03
C TYR A 292 -23.46 -18.10 21.18
N THR A 293 -23.59 -18.59 22.41
CA THR A 293 -23.83 -17.68 23.53
C THR A 293 -22.54 -17.00 23.98
N SER A 294 -22.67 -15.78 24.50
CA SER A 294 -21.55 -14.98 25.01
C SER A 294 -20.83 -15.66 26.17
N ASP A 295 -21.54 -16.48 26.94
CA ASP A 295 -21.07 -17.27 28.09
C ASP A 295 -20.77 -18.75 27.74
N GLY A 296 -20.86 -19.11 26.46
CA GLY A 296 -20.66 -20.48 25.99
C GLY A 296 -19.22 -20.96 26.21
N PRO A 297 -18.99 -22.16 26.80
CA PRO A 297 -17.64 -22.65 27.08
C PRO A 297 -16.82 -22.98 25.83
N SER A 298 -17.43 -22.99 24.64
CA SER A 298 -16.74 -23.14 23.36
C SER A 298 -16.95 -21.97 22.42
N ASN A 299 -17.38 -20.81 22.95
CA ASN A 299 -17.30 -19.55 22.23
C ASN A 299 -15.87 -19.03 22.24
N PHE A 300 -15.01 -19.64 21.44
CA PHE A 300 -13.61 -19.25 21.36
C PHE A 300 -13.43 -17.90 20.63
N THR A 301 -14.44 -17.45 19.89
CA THR A 301 -14.39 -16.16 19.18
C THR A 301 -14.56 -14.97 20.13
N TYR A 302 -15.08 -15.20 21.34
CA TYR A 302 -15.45 -14.16 22.32
C TYR A 302 -16.45 -13.12 21.76
N VAL A 303 -17.14 -13.46 20.66
CA VAL A 303 -18.16 -12.61 20.04
C VAL A 303 -19.53 -13.05 20.57
N GLY A 304 -20.34 -12.09 21.01
CA GLY A 304 -21.65 -12.37 21.58
C GLY A 304 -22.58 -11.16 21.57
N SER A 305 -23.88 -11.41 21.71
CA SER A 305 -24.91 -10.37 21.78
C SER A 305 -26.03 -10.83 22.69
N LYS A 306 -26.60 -9.90 23.48
CA LYS A 306 -27.76 -10.17 24.34
C LYS A 306 -28.96 -10.71 23.55
N GLU A 307 -29.10 -10.30 22.28
CA GLU A 307 -30.14 -10.79 21.39
C GLU A 307 -29.93 -12.27 21.05
N VAL A 308 -28.71 -12.63 20.66
CA VAL A 308 -28.33 -14.02 20.34
C VAL A 308 -28.50 -14.90 21.58
N ASP A 309 -28.00 -14.46 22.73
CA ASP A 309 -28.14 -15.20 23.99
C ASP A 309 -29.61 -15.46 24.34
N SER A 310 -30.49 -14.47 24.14
CA SER A 310 -31.92 -14.66 24.37
C SER A 310 -32.55 -15.64 23.38
N LEU A 311 -32.16 -15.61 22.10
CA LEU A 311 -32.72 -16.49 21.08
C LEU A 311 -32.30 -17.94 21.32
N VAL A 312 -31.04 -18.17 21.65
CA VAL A 312 -30.51 -19.50 21.95
C VAL A 312 -31.15 -20.09 23.22
N LYS A 313 -31.31 -19.28 24.29
CA LYS A 313 -32.02 -19.72 25.51
C LYS A 313 -33.48 -20.07 25.26
N LYS A 314 -34.18 -19.29 24.43
CA LYS A 314 -35.57 -19.59 24.01
C LYS A 314 -35.65 -20.89 23.23
N ALA A 315 -34.70 -21.14 22.32
CA ALA A 315 -34.64 -22.39 21.59
C ALA A 315 -34.42 -23.59 22.53
N GLY A 316 -33.53 -23.47 23.51
CA GLY A 316 -33.28 -24.54 24.49
C GLY A 316 -34.47 -24.89 25.40
N ALA A 317 -35.44 -23.98 25.58
CA ALA A 317 -36.61 -24.19 26.42
C ALA A 317 -37.77 -24.93 25.73
N LEU A 318 -37.70 -25.13 24.41
CA LEU A 318 -38.73 -25.84 23.64
C LEU A 318 -38.54 -27.36 23.75
N SER A 319 -39.64 -28.10 23.90
CA SER A 319 -39.66 -29.56 24.01
C SER A 319 -39.90 -30.27 22.68
N ASP A 320 -40.57 -29.62 21.72
CA ASP A 320 -40.79 -30.16 20.37
C ASP A 320 -39.55 -29.92 19.48
N TYR A 321 -38.98 -31.00 18.94
CA TYR A 321 -37.75 -30.93 18.13
C TYR A 321 -37.90 -30.10 16.83
N SER A 322 -39.07 -30.08 16.20
CA SER A 322 -39.30 -29.30 14.98
C SER A 322 -39.30 -27.80 15.28
N GLU A 323 -39.97 -27.42 16.36
CA GLU A 323 -40.00 -26.04 16.84
C GLU A 323 -38.63 -25.59 17.36
N GLN A 324 -37.96 -26.47 18.11
CA GLN A 324 -36.60 -26.25 18.61
C GLN A 324 -35.62 -25.97 17.46
N THR A 325 -35.68 -26.77 16.40
CA THR A 325 -34.82 -26.61 15.22
C THR A 325 -35.05 -25.26 14.52
N LYS A 326 -36.32 -24.87 14.33
CA LYS A 326 -36.66 -23.57 13.73
C LYS A 326 -36.16 -22.40 14.57
N ALA A 327 -36.31 -22.49 15.90
CA ALA A 327 -35.83 -21.47 16.82
C ALA A 327 -34.29 -21.37 16.83
N THR A 328 -33.59 -22.50 16.83
CA THR A 328 -32.12 -22.55 16.76
C THR A 328 -31.59 -22.01 15.45
N ASN A 329 -32.20 -22.34 14.30
CA ASN A 329 -31.78 -21.80 13.00
C ASN A 329 -31.91 -20.26 12.96
N LYS A 330 -32.95 -19.72 13.62
CA LYS A 330 -33.12 -18.27 13.75
C LYS A 330 -32.02 -17.65 14.63
N ALA A 331 -31.69 -18.31 15.74
CA ALA A 331 -30.62 -17.89 16.63
C ALA A 331 -29.24 -17.93 15.96
N GLU A 332 -28.94 -19.01 15.22
CA GLU A 332 -27.72 -19.16 14.44
C GLU A 332 -27.59 -18.07 13.39
N LYS A 333 -28.65 -17.76 12.64
CA LYS A 333 -28.63 -16.68 11.65
C LYS A 333 -28.24 -15.33 12.27
N ALA A 334 -28.73 -15.04 13.47
CA ALA A 334 -28.36 -13.84 14.22
C ALA A 334 -26.90 -13.90 14.71
N ALA A 335 -26.43 -15.07 15.17
CA ALA A 335 -25.05 -15.27 15.60
C ALA A 335 -24.04 -15.11 14.44
N LEU A 336 -24.35 -15.66 13.26
CA LEU A 336 -23.51 -15.55 12.06
C LEU A 336 -23.41 -14.11 11.54
N ALA A 337 -24.40 -13.27 11.81
CA ALA A 337 -24.35 -11.84 11.50
C ALA A 337 -23.32 -11.07 12.35
N LEU A 338 -22.82 -11.65 13.44
CA LEU A 338 -21.74 -11.07 14.24
C LEU A 338 -20.35 -11.38 13.68
N TYR A 339 -20.25 -12.21 12.63
CA TYR A 339 -19.00 -12.55 11.93
C TYR A 339 -17.89 -13.17 12.81
N GLY A 340 -18.23 -13.69 13.99
CA GLY A 340 -17.28 -14.41 14.85
C GLY A 340 -16.91 -15.79 14.31
N THR A 341 -17.91 -16.56 13.87
CA THR A 341 -17.75 -17.91 13.32
C THR A 341 -18.30 -17.96 11.90
N ILE A 342 -17.56 -18.58 10.97
CA ILE A 342 -17.97 -18.72 9.57
C ILE A 342 -17.92 -20.20 9.17
N PRO A 343 -19.09 -20.84 8.92
CA PRO A 343 -19.13 -22.20 8.43
C PRO A 343 -18.54 -22.26 7.01
N VAL A 344 -17.50 -23.08 6.83
CA VAL A 344 -16.83 -23.24 5.52
C VAL A 344 -17.23 -24.51 4.79
N SER A 345 -17.59 -25.57 5.54
CA SER A 345 -18.03 -26.85 4.98
C SER A 345 -18.80 -27.66 6.01
N THR A 346 -19.68 -28.55 5.54
CA THR A 346 -20.40 -29.53 6.35
C THR A 346 -20.29 -30.89 5.65
N ALA A 347 -19.10 -31.51 5.73
CA ALA A 347 -18.84 -32.78 5.07
C ALA A 347 -19.44 -33.96 5.87
N PRO A 348 -20.04 -34.97 5.20
CA PRO A 348 -20.42 -36.21 5.86
C PRO A 348 -19.18 -37.00 6.31
N ALA A 349 -19.25 -37.62 7.49
CA ALA A 349 -18.21 -38.55 7.95
C ALA A 349 -18.46 -39.93 7.33
N TYR A 350 -17.47 -40.45 6.59
CA TYR A 350 -17.50 -41.81 6.06
C TYR A 350 -16.58 -42.69 6.90
N THR A 351 -17.09 -43.81 7.39
CA THR A 351 -16.29 -44.82 8.09
C THR A 351 -16.34 -46.12 7.30
N ALA A 352 -15.19 -46.58 6.82
CA ALA A 352 -15.05 -47.87 6.16
C ALA A 352 -14.74 -48.94 7.22
N THR A 353 -15.46 -50.06 7.17
CA THR A 353 -15.33 -51.14 8.14
C THR A 353 -14.97 -52.44 7.42
N LYS A 354 -14.30 -53.35 8.12
CA LYS A 354 -14.02 -54.69 7.58
C LYS A 354 -15.33 -55.46 7.45
N LYS A 355 -15.47 -56.22 6.36
CA LYS A 355 -16.62 -57.11 6.12
C LYS A 355 -16.74 -58.10 7.29
N GLY A 356 -17.95 -58.21 7.86
CA GLY A 356 -18.24 -59.09 9.00
C GLY A 356 -18.21 -58.39 10.37
N LEU A 357 -17.85 -57.11 10.46
CA LEU A 357 -17.97 -56.36 11.71
C LEU A 357 -19.46 -56.13 12.04
N ALA A 358 -19.94 -56.70 13.15
CA ALA A 358 -21.29 -56.59 13.64
C ALA A 358 -21.41 -55.44 14.64
N ASN A 359 -22.60 -54.82 14.71
CA ASN A 359 -22.93 -53.74 15.65
C ASN A 359 -22.01 -52.50 15.55
N TYR A 360 -21.28 -52.38 14.44
CA TYR A 360 -20.49 -51.21 14.10
C TYR A 360 -21.04 -50.62 12.79
N GLY A 361 -21.82 -49.55 12.95
CA GLY A 361 -22.55 -48.88 11.88
C GLY A 361 -23.01 -47.51 12.35
N PRO A 362 -23.88 -46.80 11.60
CA PRO A 362 -24.45 -45.54 12.08
C PRO A 362 -25.13 -45.86 13.40
N SER A 363 -24.58 -45.32 14.49
CA SER A 363 -24.80 -45.78 15.86
C SER A 363 -26.22 -45.49 16.37
N GLY A 364 -27.25 -45.44 15.52
CA GLY A 364 -28.61 -45.09 15.90
C GLY A 364 -28.70 -43.80 16.73
N PHE A 365 -27.75 -42.88 16.58
CA PHE A 365 -27.62 -41.66 17.38
C PHE A 365 -27.22 -41.86 18.87
N ALA A 366 -26.76 -43.05 19.27
CA ALA A 366 -26.20 -43.34 20.60
C ALA A 366 -24.76 -43.89 20.47
N GLY A 367 -23.88 -43.56 21.41
CA GLY A 367 -22.50 -44.07 21.40
C GLY A 367 -22.46 -45.60 21.42
N SER A 368 -21.77 -46.23 20.48
CA SER A 368 -21.53 -47.68 20.49
C SER A 368 -20.58 -48.03 21.63
N LEU A 369 -21.03 -48.80 22.62
CA LEU A 369 -20.13 -49.27 23.68
C LEU A 369 -19.16 -50.32 23.08
N PRO A 370 -17.86 -50.29 23.42
CA PRO A 370 -16.89 -51.24 22.88
C PRO A 370 -17.28 -52.72 23.06
N GLN A 371 -18.02 -53.02 24.13
CA GLN A 371 -18.53 -54.35 24.45
C GLN A 371 -19.67 -54.84 23.53
N ASP A 372 -20.36 -53.93 22.84
CA ASP A 372 -21.46 -54.26 21.93
C ASP A 372 -20.96 -54.51 20.50
N ILE A 373 -19.71 -54.16 20.21
CA ILE A 373 -19.07 -54.33 18.90
C ILE A 373 -18.48 -55.75 18.82
N GLY A 374 -18.87 -56.50 17.78
CA GLY A 374 -18.44 -57.87 17.59
C GLY A 374 -18.23 -58.23 16.12
N TRP A 375 -18.06 -59.52 15.85
CA TRP A 375 -18.01 -60.04 14.47
C TRP A 375 -19.22 -60.94 14.23
N GLN A 376 -19.79 -60.86 13.03
CA GLN A 376 -20.81 -61.78 12.57
C GLN A 376 -20.26 -63.21 12.67
N LYS A 377 -21.01 -64.09 13.31
CA LYS A 377 -20.68 -65.52 13.39
C LYS A 377 -20.98 -66.23 12.09
#